data_AF-A0A0C3B6S1-F1
#
_entry.id   AF-A0A0C3B6S1-F1
#
_cell.length_a   1.000
_cell.length_b   1.000
_cell.length_c   1.000
_cell.angle_alpha   90.00
_cell.angle_beta   90.00
_cell.angle_gamma   90.00
#
_symmetry.space_group_name_H-M   'P 1'
#
loop_
_entity.id
_entity.type
_entity.pdbx_description
1 polymer ?
#
loop_
_entity_poly.entity_id
_entity_poly.type
_entity_poly.pdbx_seq_one_letter_code
_entity_poly.pdbx_strand_id
1 'polypeptide(L)'
;MTPYIKGPIQHLLIETFDISAHLTHRERISDLHVVYAKYLAIQDVAKKLSQMEVVATWTHKKPILEDIIQVFMSKSGYFNCPQKLFPKVSVIPNMQEWLENGEDALADADVWGDKKSSYKSLQEILALHNSSGGKKGKRGHKGKKKQNVPASIHSSEEVVNGKGKGERQSKDGRGW
;
A
#
# COMPACT_ATOMS: atom_id res chain seq x y z
N MET A 1 17.36 24.18 -9.65
CA MET A 1 17.54 22.94 -8.85
C MET A 1 17.94 21.82 -9.81
N THR A 2 19.00 21.08 -9.51
CA THR A 2 19.50 20.01 -10.39
C THR A 2 18.89 18.65 -10.01
N PRO A 3 18.42 17.86 -10.98
CA PRO A 3 17.93 16.50 -10.75
C PRO A 3 19.05 15.62 -10.16
N TYR A 4 18.69 14.69 -9.29
CA TYR A 4 19.64 13.69 -8.80
C TYR A 4 19.87 12.64 -9.88
N ILE A 5 21.00 12.74 -10.59
CA ILE A 5 21.32 11.82 -11.69
C ILE A 5 22.54 10.97 -11.33
N LYS A 6 22.35 9.64 -11.38
CA LYS A 6 23.35 8.66 -10.95
C LYS A 6 24.25 8.15 -12.08
N GLY A 7 23.88 8.37 -13.33
CA GLY A 7 24.60 7.79 -14.46
C GLY A 7 24.04 8.20 -15.83
N PRO A 8 24.74 7.82 -16.91
CA PRO A 8 24.41 8.25 -18.26
C PRO A 8 23.05 7.73 -18.74
N ILE A 9 22.64 6.54 -18.29
CA ILE A 9 21.33 5.98 -18.65
C ILE A 9 20.18 6.76 -18.01
N GLN A 10 20.34 7.26 -16.78
CA GLN A 10 19.33 8.07 -16.12
C GLN A 10 19.20 9.46 -16.74
N HIS A 11 20.33 10.06 -17.16
CA HIS A 11 20.30 11.31 -17.96
C HIS A 11 19.51 11.13 -19.25
N LEU A 12 19.84 10.08 -20.03
CA LEU A 12 19.16 9.77 -21.28
C LEU A 12 17.64 9.59 -21.09
N LEU A 13 17.23 8.88 -20.04
CA LEU A 13 15.82 8.68 -19.73
C LEU A 13 15.09 10.00 -19.42
N ILE A 14 15.71 10.89 -18.66
CA ILE A 14 15.13 12.20 -18.31
C ILE A 14 14.93 13.05 -19.57
N GLU A 15 15.95 13.13 -20.42
CA GLU A 15 15.91 13.90 -21.66
C GLU A 15 14.92 13.32 -22.68
N THR A 16 14.91 11.99 -22.84
CA THR A 16 14.06 11.34 -23.86
C THR A 16 12.57 11.43 -23.53
N PHE A 17 12.21 11.32 -22.25
CA PHE A 17 10.81 11.27 -21.82
C PHE A 17 10.31 12.58 -21.22
N ASP A 18 11.10 13.66 -21.30
CA ASP A 18 10.81 14.98 -20.72
C ASP A 18 10.35 14.87 -19.25
N ILE A 19 11.11 14.10 -18.46
CA ILE A 19 10.73 13.79 -17.09
C ILE A 19 10.86 15.05 -16.24
N SER A 20 9.74 15.52 -15.70
CA SER A 20 9.72 16.76 -14.94
C SER A 20 10.61 16.71 -13.68
N ALA A 21 11.40 17.75 -13.47
CA ALA A 21 12.40 17.83 -12.41
C ALA A 21 11.83 17.58 -11.01
N HIS A 22 10.59 18.00 -10.74
CA HIS A 22 9.95 17.79 -9.43
C HIS A 22 9.73 16.31 -9.09
N LEU A 23 9.59 15.43 -10.09
CA LEU A 23 9.47 13.98 -9.88
C LEU A 23 10.82 13.28 -9.70
N THR A 24 11.90 13.89 -10.18
CA THR A 24 13.27 13.36 -10.04
C THR A 24 13.90 13.68 -8.67
N HIS A 25 13.25 14.54 -7.89
CA HIS A 25 13.78 15.00 -6.61
C HIS A 25 13.77 13.86 -5.57
N ARG A 26 14.91 13.62 -4.92
CA ARG A 26 15.13 12.45 -4.05
C ARG A 26 15.11 12.73 -2.55
N GLU A 27 14.44 13.80 -2.13
CA GLU A 27 14.20 14.01 -0.70
C GLU A 27 13.45 12.84 -0.07
N ARG A 28 13.55 12.73 1.26
CA ARG A 28 12.82 11.72 2.05
C ARG A 28 11.34 12.06 2.00
N ILE A 29 10.70 11.65 0.91
CA ILE A 29 9.28 11.89 0.66
C ILE A 29 8.48 10.90 1.51
N SER A 30 7.78 11.42 2.51
CA SER A 30 6.76 10.69 3.27
C SER A 30 5.35 10.87 2.70
N ASP A 31 5.19 11.79 1.75
CA ASP A 31 3.92 12.10 1.12
C ASP A 31 3.50 11.00 0.13
N LEU A 32 2.34 10.41 0.37
CA LEU A 32 1.80 9.33 -0.47
C LEU A 32 1.42 9.83 -1.86
N HIS A 33 0.98 11.07 -2.03
CA HIS A 33 0.61 11.63 -3.34
C HIS A 33 1.84 11.70 -4.24
N VAL A 34 2.93 12.29 -3.73
CA VAL A 34 4.18 12.43 -4.49
C VAL A 34 4.76 11.06 -4.84
N VAL A 35 4.71 10.10 -3.92
CA VAL A 35 5.18 8.74 -4.21
C VAL A 35 4.28 8.04 -5.24
N TYR A 36 2.96 8.23 -5.16
CA TYR A 36 2.05 7.66 -6.14
C TYR A 36 2.25 8.26 -7.54
N ALA A 37 2.41 9.57 -7.65
CA ALA A 37 2.74 10.25 -8.90
C ALA A 37 4.04 9.70 -9.51
N LYS A 38 5.08 9.48 -8.70
CA LYS A 38 6.32 8.83 -9.14
C LYS A 38 6.10 7.38 -9.60
N TYR A 39 5.28 6.63 -8.89
CA TYR A 39 4.93 5.27 -9.28
C TYR A 39 4.26 5.24 -10.66
N LEU A 40 3.29 6.12 -10.90
CA LEU A 40 2.64 6.24 -12.20
C LEU A 40 3.63 6.65 -13.30
N ALA A 41 4.51 7.62 -13.03
CA ALA A 41 5.54 8.04 -14.00
C ALA A 41 6.51 6.90 -14.35
N ILE A 42 6.88 6.04 -13.40
CA ILE A 42 7.69 4.85 -13.66
C ILE A 42 6.95 3.90 -14.62
N GLN A 43 5.66 3.66 -14.39
CA GLN A 43 4.85 2.79 -15.26
C GLN A 43 4.72 3.39 -16.67
N ASP A 44 4.51 4.70 -16.77
CA ASP A 44 4.40 5.40 -18.05
C ASP A 44 5.70 5.34 -18.86
N VAL A 45 6.84 5.65 -18.24
CA VAL A 45 8.16 5.53 -18.90
C VAL A 45 8.44 4.10 -19.32
N ALA A 46 8.17 3.10 -18.47
CA ALA A 46 8.36 1.69 -18.81
C ALA A 46 7.48 1.27 -20.01
N LYS A 47 6.23 1.75 -20.07
CA LYS A 47 5.32 1.50 -21.18
C LYS A 47 5.81 2.17 -22.47
N LYS A 48 6.19 3.44 -22.42
CA LYS A 48 6.72 4.18 -23.58
C LYS A 48 8.00 3.54 -24.12
N LEU A 49 8.91 3.12 -23.23
CA LEU A 49 10.13 2.41 -23.62
C LEU A 49 9.82 1.09 -24.33
N SER A 50 8.86 0.31 -23.79
CA SER A 50 8.40 -0.93 -24.43
C SER A 50 7.80 -0.68 -25.82
N GLN A 51 7.03 0.39 -25.99
CA GLN A 51 6.49 0.78 -27.29
C GLN A 51 7.59 1.17 -28.28
N MET A 52 8.57 1.97 -27.85
CA MET A 52 9.73 2.37 -28.68
C MET A 52 10.59 1.18 -29.11
N GLU A 53 10.68 0.14 -28.28
CA GLU A 53 11.36 -1.11 -28.63
C GLU A 53 10.62 -1.85 -29.74
N VAL A 54 9.29 -1.96 -29.65
CA VAL A 54 8.46 -2.61 -30.68
C VAL A 54 8.59 -1.92 -32.03
N VAL A 55 8.66 -0.58 -32.05
CA VAL A 55 8.85 0.20 -33.28
C VAL A 55 10.32 0.40 -33.67
N ALA A 56 11.26 -0.22 -32.94
CA ALA A 56 12.71 -0.13 -33.15
C ALA A 56 13.26 1.32 -33.20
N THR A 57 12.63 2.26 -32.49
CA THR A 57 13.08 3.66 -32.42
C THR A 57 14.04 3.92 -31.26
N TRP A 58 14.18 2.99 -30.32
CA TRP A 58 15.18 3.09 -29.25
C TRP A 58 16.56 2.65 -29.74
N THR A 59 17.51 3.58 -29.82
CA THR A 59 18.84 3.36 -30.43
C THR A 59 19.94 3.00 -29.43
N HIS A 60 19.64 3.03 -28.13
CA HIS A 60 20.62 2.79 -27.07
C HIS A 60 20.45 1.40 -26.44
N LYS A 61 21.37 1.01 -25.55
CA LYS A 61 21.17 -0.17 -24.69
C LYS A 61 19.84 -0.01 -23.95
N LYS A 62 18.99 -1.05 -23.99
CA LYS A 62 17.69 -1.06 -23.31
C LYS A 62 17.87 -0.86 -21.80
N PRO A 63 17.31 0.21 -21.21
CA PRO A 63 17.24 0.38 -19.76
C PRO A 63 16.45 -0.76 -19.12
N ILE A 64 16.91 -1.25 -17.98
CA ILE A 64 16.11 -2.15 -17.15
C ILE A 64 15.17 -1.35 -16.25
N LEU A 65 14.16 -2.01 -15.67
CA LEU A 65 13.21 -1.35 -14.76
C LEU A 65 13.93 -0.64 -13.60
N GLU A 66 15.05 -1.17 -13.12
CA GLU A 66 15.84 -0.53 -12.07
C GLU A 66 16.48 0.80 -12.49
N ASP A 67 16.87 0.93 -13.76
CA ASP A 67 17.38 2.19 -14.29
C ASP A 67 16.29 3.26 -14.28
N ILE A 68 15.07 2.87 -14.69
CA ILE A 68 13.88 3.72 -14.69
C ILE A 68 13.52 4.12 -13.26
N ILE A 69 13.39 3.15 -12.34
CA ILE A 69 13.05 3.42 -10.93
C ILE A 69 14.03 4.43 -10.33
N GLN A 70 15.32 4.28 -10.62
CA GLN A 70 16.35 5.18 -10.12
C GLN A 70 16.19 6.62 -10.62
N VAL A 71 15.49 6.90 -11.71
CA VAL A 71 15.21 8.29 -12.07
C VAL A 71 14.33 8.97 -11.01
N PHE A 72 13.40 8.23 -10.41
CA PHE A 72 12.36 8.80 -9.55
C PHE A 72 12.59 8.58 -8.05
N MET A 73 13.16 7.44 -7.65
CA MET A 73 13.36 7.09 -6.24
C MET A 73 14.42 5.99 -6.03
N SER A 74 14.67 5.62 -4.77
CA SER A 74 15.54 4.49 -4.47
C SER A 74 14.88 3.16 -4.82
N LYS A 75 15.70 2.18 -5.23
CA LYS A 75 15.27 0.81 -5.51
C LYS A 75 14.51 0.21 -4.34
N SER A 76 15.09 0.28 -3.13
CA SER A 76 14.45 -0.21 -1.92
C SER A 76 13.14 0.54 -1.61
N GLY A 77 13.11 1.85 -1.82
CA GLY A 77 11.90 2.66 -1.67
C GLY A 77 10.75 2.16 -2.53
N TYR A 78 11.02 1.86 -3.81
CA TYR A 78 10.03 1.36 -4.76
C TYR A 78 9.54 -0.05 -4.46
N PHE A 79 10.45 -1.00 -4.26
CA PHE A 79 10.09 -2.42 -4.10
C PHE A 79 9.50 -2.75 -2.72
N ASN A 80 9.75 -1.93 -1.70
CA ASN A 80 9.25 -2.22 -0.36
C ASN A 80 7.77 -1.92 -0.18
N CYS A 81 7.27 -0.78 -0.69
CA CYS A 81 5.90 -0.33 -0.45
C CYS A 81 5.15 -0.03 -1.77
N PRO A 82 5.55 0.95 -2.61
CA PRO A 82 4.83 1.32 -3.83
C PRO A 82 4.46 0.12 -4.73
N GLN A 83 5.44 -0.68 -5.15
CA GLN A 83 5.21 -1.81 -6.05
C GLN A 83 4.28 -2.89 -5.47
N LYS A 84 4.17 -3.00 -4.14
CA LYS A 84 3.35 -4.02 -3.48
C LYS A 84 1.92 -3.57 -3.20
N LEU A 85 1.73 -2.27 -2.99
CA LEU A 85 0.49 -1.68 -2.52
C LEU A 85 -0.27 -0.96 -3.63
N PHE A 86 0.40 -0.11 -4.40
CA PHE A 86 -0.25 0.74 -5.41
C PHE A 86 -0.95 -0.01 -6.55
N PRO A 87 -0.45 -1.15 -7.07
CA PRO A 87 -1.21 -1.94 -8.05
C PRO A 87 -2.58 -2.41 -7.54
N LYS A 88 -2.75 -2.50 -6.21
CA LYS A 88 -3.98 -2.99 -5.58
C LYS A 88 -4.95 -1.85 -5.27
N VAL A 89 -4.54 -0.60 -5.38
CA VAL A 89 -5.40 0.54 -5.02
C VAL A 89 -6.56 0.71 -5.99
N SER A 90 -6.42 0.25 -7.24
CA SER A 90 -7.48 0.29 -8.26
C SER A 90 -8.78 -0.43 -7.87
N VAL A 91 -8.75 -1.31 -6.87
CA VAL A 91 -9.96 -1.96 -6.34
C VAL A 91 -10.76 -1.07 -5.40
N ILE A 92 -10.20 0.07 -4.97
CA ILE A 92 -10.81 1.06 -4.08
C ILE A 92 -10.75 2.43 -4.79
N PRO A 93 -11.71 2.75 -5.67
CA PRO A 93 -11.67 3.95 -6.52
C PRO A 93 -11.41 5.25 -5.75
N ASN A 94 -12.12 5.48 -4.64
CA ASN A 94 -11.95 6.69 -3.82
C ASN A 94 -10.51 6.85 -3.28
N MET A 95 -9.81 5.75 -2.99
CA MET A 95 -8.42 5.79 -2.54
C MET A 95 -7.48 6.11 -3.70
N GLN A 96 -7.78 5.61 -4.89
CA GLN A 96 -7.01 5.95 -6.09
C GLN A 96 -7.16 7.44 -6.42
N GLU A 97 -8.38 7.96 -6.49
CA GLU A 97 -8.66 9.38 -6.77
C GLU A 97 -7.98 10.30 -5.76
N TRP A 98 -7.98 9.91 -4.48
CA TRP A 98 -7.25 10.63 -3.44
C TRP A 98 -5.75 10.65 -3.69
N LEU A 99 -5.14 9.49 -4.01
CA LEU A 99 -3.71 9.41 -4.30
C LEU A 99 -3.29 10.19 -5.55
N GLU A 100 -4.20 10.32 -6.52
CA GLU A 100 -4.01 11.13 -7.73
C GLU A 100 -4.11 12.65 -7.44
N ASN A 101 -4.57 13.03 -6.24
CA ASN A 101 -4.77 14.41 -5.83
C ASN A 101 -5.65 15.18 -6.84
N GLY A 102 -6.71 14.53 -7.32
CA GLY A 102 -7.69 15.12 -8.23
C GLY A 102 -8.51 16.24 -7.58
N GLU A 103 -9.08 17.14 -8.39
CA GLU A 103 -9.88 18.27 -7.89
C GLU A 103 -11.13 17.82 -7.12
N ASP A 104 -11.72 16.70 -7.52
CA ASP A 104 -12.89 16.08 -6.88
C ASP A 104 -12.51 15.02 -5.83
N ALA A 105 -11.24 14.93 -5.44
CA ALA A 105 -10.80 13.97 -4.44
C ALA A 105 -11.52 14.19 -3.11
N LEU A 106 -12.02 13.11 -2.52
CA LEU A 106 -12.62 13.13 -1.19
C LEU A 106 -11.62 13.63 -0.14
N ALA A 107 -12.11 14.18 0.97
CA ALA A 107 -11.25 14.61 2.06
C ALA A 107 -10.55 13.40 2.73
N ASP A 108 -9.40 13.65 3.38
CA ASP A 108 -8.64 12.62 4.08
C ASP A 108 -9.50 11.76 5.02
N ALA A 109 -10.40 12.39 5.78
CA ALA A 109 -11.26 11.69 6.72
C ALA A 109 -12.25 10.73 6.03
N ASP A 110 -12.69 11.02 4.82
CA ASP A 110 -13.63 10.18 4.08
C ASP A 110 -12.94 8.96 3.45
N VAL A 111 -11.65 9.10 3.10
CA VAL A 111 -10.86 8.04 2.46
C VAL A 111 -10.17 7.15 3.50
N TRP A 112 -9.63 7.75 4.55
CA TRP A 112 -8.81 7.09 5.56
C TRP A 112 -9.56 6.84 6.87
N GLY A 113 -10.73 7.47 7.08
CA GLY A 113 -11.42 7.46 8.36
C GLY A 113 -10.60 8.18 9.43
N ASP A 114 -10.51 7.57 10.62
CA ASP A 114 -9.69 8.08 11.72
C ASP A 114 -8.19 7.77 11.57
N LYS A 115 -7.79 7.07 10.49
CA LYS A 115 -6.40 6.66 10.29
C LYS A 115 -5.61 7.76 9.60
N LYS A 116 -4.33 7.90 9.97
CA LYS A 116 -3.39 8.74 9.23
C LYS A 116 -3.06 8.12 7.87
N SER A 117 -2.98 8.95 6.83
CA SER A 117 -2.47 8.58 5.50
C SER A 117 -1.02 8.09 5.61
N SER A 118 -0.83 6.79 5.42
CA SER A 118 0.47 6.12 5.53
C SER A 118 0.43 4.76 4.84
N TYR A 119 1.60 4.21 4.49
CA TYR A 119 1.67 2.85 3.92
C TYR A 119 1.08 1.78 4.83
N LYS A 120 1.25 1.92 6.15
CA LYS A 120 0.68 0.98 7.11
C LYS A 120 -0.85 0.99 7.05
N SER A 121 -1.46 2.19 7.11
CA SER A 121 -2.90 2.34 6.99
C SER A 121 -3.41 1.84 5.64
N LEU A 122 -2.69 2.11 4.55
CA LEU A 122 -3.06 1.64 3.20
C LEU A 122 -3.06 0.12 3.13
N GLN A 123 -2.02 -0.53 3.68
CA GLN A 123 -1.93 -1.98 3.74
C GLN A 123 -3.09 -2.59 4.54
N GLU A 124 -3.46 -1.99 5.68
CA GLU A 124 -4.60 -2.44 6.48
C GLU A 124 -5.93 -2.30 5.72
N ILE A 125 -6.16 -1.17 5.04
CA ILE A 125 -7.37 -0.94 4.25
C ILE A 125 -7.47 -1.96 3.12
N LEU A 126 -6.38 -2.19 2.37
CA LEU A 126 -6.34 -3.19 1.30
C LEU A 126 -6.56 -4.62 1.83
N ALA A 127 -6.01 -4.95 3.00
CA ALA A 127 -6.22 -6.26 3.63
C ALA A 127 -7.68 -6.48 4.04
N LEU A 128 -8.32 -5.44 4.62
CA LEU A 128 -9.74 -5.47 4.95
C LEU A 128 -10.61 -5.59 3.70
N HIS A 129 -10.29 -4.87 2.62
CA HIS A 129 -11.02 -4.96 1.37
C HIS A 129 -10.96 -6.37 0.77
N ASN A 130 -9.77 -6.99 0.78
CA ASN A 130 -9.60 -8.36 0.28
C ASN A 130 -10.27 -9.43 1.15
N SER A 131 -10.32 -9.24 2.48
CA SER A 131 -11.00 -10.18 3.39
C SER A 131 -12.52 -9.97 3.44
N SER A 132 -13.00 -8.78 3.08
CA SER A 132 -14.43 -8.41 3.09
C SER A 132 -15.14 -8.61 1.75
N GLY A 133 -14.51 -9.31 0.80
CA GLY A 133 -15.09 -9.75 -0.49
C GLY A 133 -16.37 -10.59 -0.43
N GLY A 134 -17.10 -10.59 0.70
CA GLY A 134 -18.43 -11.16 0.86
C GLY A 134 -19.51 -10.26 1.46
N LYS A 135 -19.25 -9.02 1.93
CA LYS A 135 -20.34 -8.19 2.50
C LYS A 135 -20.22 -6.71 2.15
N LYS A 136 -21.03 -6.33 1.16
CA LYS A 136 -21.48 -4.97 0.87
C LYS A 136 -22.19 -4.39 2.10
N GLY A 137 -21.43 -3.76 2.99
CA GLY A 137 -21.93 -3.12 4.21
C GLY A 137 -22.51 -1.75 3.94
N LYS A 138 -23.81 -1.70 3.65
CA LYS A 138 -24.64 -0.49 3.74
C LYS A 138 -24.86 -0.14 5.22
N ARG A 139 -24.86 1.17 5.54
CA ARG A 139 -25.28 1.85 6.79
C ARG A 139 -24.21 1.95 7.90
N GLY A 140 -24.06 3.06 8.61
CA GLY A 140 -24.82 4.30 8.58
C GLY A 140 -24.35 5.29 9.65
N HIS A 141 -24.46 6.55 9.32
CA HIS A 141 -24.40 7.70 10.22
C HIS A 141 -25.43 7.55 11.37
N LYS A 142 -25.00 7.59 12.63
CA LYS A 142 -25.75 8.25 13.73
C LYS A 142 -24.90 8.39 15.00
N GLY A 143 -24.43 9.60 15.26
CA GLY A 143 -23.96 9.99 16.59
C GLY A 143 -25.12 10.29 17.55
N LYS A 144 -24.92 10.01 18.85
CA LYS A 144 -25.07 10.93 20.00
C LYS A 144 -25.18 10.17 21.34
N LYS A 145 -24.18 10.44 22.20
CA LYS A 145 -24.26 10.87 23.61
C LYS A 145 -25.34 10.26 24.54
N LYS A 146 -24.89 9.64 25.65
CA LYS A 146 -24.80 10.18 27.04
C LYS A 146 -25.33 9.25 28.16
N GLN A 147 -24.46 9.07 29.17
CA GLN A 147 -24.69 9.14 30.63
C GLN A 147 -25.14 7.93 31.48
N ASN A 148 -24.26 7.64 32.46
CA ASN A 148 -24.43 7.33 33.89
C ASN A 148 -25.11 6.04 34.40
N VAL A 149 -24.31 5.29 35.17
CA VAL A 149 -24.61 4.33 36.27
C VAL A 149 -25.23 5.04 37.51
N PRO A 150 -25.85 4.37 38.52
CA PRO A 150 -25.31 3.20 39.25
C PRO A 150 -26.26 2.14 39.90
N ALA A 151 -25.62 1.01 40.27
CA ALA A 151 -25.79 0.08 41.42
C ALA A 151 -27.17 -0.55 41.78
N SER A 152 -27.22 -1.90 41.88
CA SER A 152 -27.20 -2.64 43.17
C SER A 152 -27.53 -4.15 43.04
N ILE A 153 -26.58 -4.99 43.47
CA ILE A 153 -26.66 -6.19 44.35
C ILE A 153 -27.74 -7.27 44.08
N HIS A 154 -27.31 -8.51 43.76
CA HIS A 154 -27.50 -9.67 44.64
C HIS A 154 -26.50 -10.81 44.34
N SER A 155 -25.98 -11.37 45.43
CA SER A 155 -24.99 -12.45 45.57
C SER A 155 -25.59 -13.84 45.30
N SER A 156 -24.75 -14.80 44.88
CA SER A 156 -24.54 -16.09 45.57
C SER A 156 -23.40 -16.90 44.93
N GLU A 157 -22.53 -17.38 45.81
CA GLU A 157 -21.48 -18.40 45.68
C GLU A 157 -22.00 -19.70 44.99
N GLU A 158 -21.20 -20.57 44.37
CA GLU A 158 -20.17 -21.40 45.01
C GLU A 158 -19.27 -22.14 43.98
N VAL A 159 -18.10 -22.48 44.49
CA VAL A 159 -16.89 -23.12 43.95
C VAL A 159 -17.08 -24.61 43.66
N VAL A 160 -16.51 -25.18 42.57
CA VAL A 160 -15.77 -26.46 42.68
C VAL A 160 -14.64 -26.58 41.65
N ASN A 161 -13.49 -26.94 42.18
CA ASN A 161 -12.16 -27.20 41.63
C ASN A 161 -12.08 -28.59 40.95
N GLY A 162 -11.32 -28.76 39.87
CA GLY A 162 -11.24 -30.03 39.14
C GLY A 162 -9.97 -30.22 38.30
N LYS A 163 -8.93 -30.73 38.96
CA LYS A 163 -7.58 -31.06 38.48
C LYS A 163 -7.56 -32.41 37.77
N GLY A 164 -6.96 -32.51 36.58
CA GLY A 164 -6.85 -33.78 35.84
C GLY A 164 -5.65 -33.84 34.89
N LYS A 165 -4.57 -34.46 35.37
CA LYS A 165 -3.29 -34.76 34.70
C LYS A 165 -3.38 -36.19 34.16
N GLY A 166 -2.94 -36.47 32.92
CA GLY A 166 -3.00 -37.83 32.36
C GLY A 166 -2.22 -38.01 31.06
N GLU A 167 -0.90 -38.15 31.20
CA GLU A 167 0.03 -38.64 30.20
C GLU A 167 0.01 -40.18 30.18
N ARG A 168 0.00 -40.81 28.99
CA ARG A 168 0.42 -42.21 28.79
C ARG A 168 0.99 -42.41 27.38
N GLN A 169 2.30 -42.64 27.33
CA GLN A 169 2.98 -43.35 26.25
C GLN A 169 2.68 -44.85 26.33
N SER A 170 2.57 -45.54 25.18
CA SER A 170 3.54 -46.59 24.75
C SER A 170 3.00 -47.58 23.72
N LYS A 171 3.79 -47.71 22.65
CA LYS A 171 4.35 -48.92 22.01
C LYS A 171 3.53 -49.89 21.14
N ASP A 172 4.20 -50.15 20.00
CA ASP A 172 4.46 -51.41 19.28
C ASP A 172 3.34 -52.12 18.50
N GLY A 173 3.70 -52.55 17.28
CA GLY A 173 2.96 -53.56 16.53
C GLY A 173 3.29 -53.61 15.04
N ARG A 174 4.26 -54.45 14.67
CA ARG A 174 4.72 -54.79 13.30
C ARG A 174 3.69 -55.54 12.44
N GLY A 175 3.91 -55.50 11.13
CA GLY A 175 3.59 -56.56 10.15
C GLY A 175 2.80 -56.00 8.94
N TRP A 176 3.18 -56.20 7.67
CA TRP A 176 4.15 -57.07 6.99
C TRP A 176 4.88 -56.29 5.89
#